data_AF-A0A8T3W7X4-F1
#
_entry.id   AF-A0A8T3W7X4-F1
#
_cell.length_a   1.000
_cell.length_b   1.000
_cell.length_c   1.000
_cell.angle_alpha   90.00
_cell.angle_beta   90.00
_cell.angle_gamma   90.00
#
_symmetry.space_group_name_H-M   'P 1'
#
loop_
_entity.id
_entity.type
_entity.pdbx_description
1 polymer ?
#
loop_
_entity_poly.entity_id
_entity_poly.type
_entity_poly.pdbx_seq_one_letter_code
_entity_poly.pdbx_strand_id
1 'polypeptide(L)'
;VVSGYVSISTGRTRGTEDIDVLVPAIEKGKFSNLFHDLQKNGFWCYQGDAIGEVYPYIKNMDSIRFAKTNEMFPNIEFIPINKLRKAKYFEFTHPQNAKVKDFEFKIPPIEFEILYKEIILKGKKDIEDAQHLRTFFSDMLKKERFKEYEKIIREELK
;
A
#
# COMPACT_ATOMS: atom_id res chain seq x y z
N VAL A 1 2.83 3.53 -1.61
CA VAL A 1 1.35 3.51 -1.56
C VAL A 1 0.89 2.47 -2.55
N VAL A 2 -0.02 1.58 -2.15
CA VAL A 2 -0.45 0.43 -2.97
C VAL A 2 -1.98 0.36 -3.03
N SER A 3 -2.54 -0.66 -3.71
CA SER A 3 -3.95 -1.02 -3.58
C SER A 3 -4.91 0.07 -4.10
N GLY A 4 -6.03 0.31 -3.44
CA GLY A 4 -7.14 1.14 -3.94
C GLY A 4 -6.73 2.58 -4.29
N TYR A 5 -5.83 3.18 -3.50
CA TYR A 5 -5.41 4.57 -3.75
C TYR A 5 -4.66 4.74 -5.06
N VAL A 6 -3.97 3.70 -5.57
CA VAL A 6 -3.32 3.75 -6.89
C VAL A 6 -4.35 4.00 -8.00
N SER A 7 -5.49 3.30 -7.95
CA SER A 7 -6.58 3.50 -8.91
C SER A 7 -7.26 4.86 -8.74
N ILE A 8 -7.52 5.29 -7.50
CA ILE A 8 -8.12 6.60 -7.21
C ILE A 8 -7.22 7.74 -7.72
N SER A 9 -5.90 7.64 -7.48
CA SER A 9 -4.92 8.65 -7.91
C SER A 9 -4.81 8.80 -9.43
N THR A 10 -5.35 7.85 -10.20
CA THR A 10 -5.37 7.83 -11.67
C THR A 10 -6.76 8.10 -12.24
N GLY A 11 -7.66 8.68 -11.43
CA GLY A 11 -8.98 9.15 -11.87
C GLY A 11 -10.14 8.17 -11.69
N ARG A 12 -9.95 7.04 -10.98
CA ARG A 12 -11.06 6.15 -10.63
C ARG A 12 -12.01 6.84 -9.65
N THR A 13 -13.26 7.07 -10.04
CA THR A 13 -14.28 7.71 -9.20
C THR A 13 -14.84 6.76 -8.14
N ARG A 14 -14.14 6.59 -7.02
CA ARG A 14 -14.64 5.92 -5.81
C ARG A 14 -13.95 6.45 -4.54
N GLY A 15 -14.64 6.37 -3.40
CA GLY A 15 -14.06 6.69 -2.09
C GLY A 15 -13.17 5.57 -1.55
N THR A 16 -12.31 5.87 -0.57
CA THR A 16 -11.57 4.85 0.19
C THR A 16 -11.57 5.21 1.66
N GLU A 17 -11.67 4.19 2.51
CA GLU A 17 -11.57 4.35 3.96
C GLU A 17 -10.11 4.37 4.41
N ASP A 18 -9.21 3.78 3.64
CA ASP A 18 -7.79 3.72 3.97
C ASP A 18 -6.87 3.95 2.75
N ILE A 19 -5.62 4.30 3.08
CA ILE A 19 -4.48 4.39 2.17
C ILE A 19 -3.43 3.40 2.66
N ASP A 20 -3.18 2.35 1.87
CA ASP A 20 -2.21 1.31 2.18
C ASP A 20 -0.77 1.79 1.92
N VAL A 21 0.06 1.74 2.96
CA VAL A 21 1.48 2.11 2.91
C VAL A 21 2.34 0.95 3.37
N LEU A 22 3.12 0.40 2.44
CA LEU A 22 4.13 -0.61 2.76
C LEU A 22 5.34 0.05 3.43
N VAL A 23 5.75 -0.49 4.57
CA VAL A 23 6.92 0.00 5.32
C VAL A 23 7.84 -1.17 5.64
N PRO A 24 9.15 -1.09 5.34
CA PRO A 24 10.08 -2.16 5.66
C PRO A 24 10.14 -2.38 7.16
N ALA A 25 10.41 -3.62 7.58
CA ALA A 25 10.62 -3.97 8.97
C ALA A 25 11.53 -2.93 9.66
N ILE A 26 11.01 -2.36 10.73
CA ILE A 26 11.57 -1.18 11.39
C ILE A 26 11.82 -1.49 12.86
N GLU A 27 13.01 -1.12 13.33
CA GLU A 27 13.38 -1.31 14.73
C GLU A 27 12.67 -0.32 15.66
N LYS A 28 12.55 -0.68 16.94
CA LYS A 28 11.81 0.10 17.95
C LYS A 28 12.20 1.56 18.00
N GLY A 29 13.49 1.88 17.95
CA GLY A 29 13.98 3.26 18.04
C GLY A 29 13.49 4.12 16.86
N LYS A 30 13.67 3.63 15.63
CA LYS A 30 13.20 4.33 14.42
C LYS A 30 11.68 4.43 14.36
N PHE A 31 10.98 3.37 14.72
CA PHE A 31 9.52 3.39 14.79
C PHE A 31 9.02 4.37 15.84
N SER A 32 9.68 4.44 17.00
CA SER A 32 9.33 5.39 18.07
C SER A 32 9.44 6.83 17.60
N ASN A 33 10.49 7.17 16.85
CA ASN A 33 10.65 8.50 16.28
C ASN A 33 9.53 8.83 15.27
N LEU A 34 9.22 7.89 14.37
CA LEU A 34 8.14 8.05 13.40
C LEU A 34 6.77 8.23 14.07
N PHE A 35 6.47 7.40 15.06
CA PHE A 35 5.19 7.41 15.77
C PHE A 35 4.99 8.73 16.53
N HIS A 36 6.01 9.22 17.25
CA HIS A 36 5.93 10.51 17.92
C HIS A 36 5.84 11.68 16.94
N ASP A 37 6.52 11.60 15.79
CA ASP A 37 6.42 12.62 14.75
C ASP A 37 5.00 12.65 14.15
N LEU A 38 4.39 11.49 13.88
CA LEU A 38 2.99 11.41 13.46
C LEU A 38 2.04 12.02 14.50
N GLN A 39 2.21 11.70 15.79
CA GLN A 39 1.42 12.29 16.87
C GLN A 39 1.57 13.81 16.93
N LYS A 40 2.80 14.31 16.84
CA LYS A 40 3.09 15.75 16.82
C LYS A 40 2.45 16.47 15.64
N ASN A 41 2.29 15.78 14.51
CA ASN A 41 1.65 16.30 13.29
C ASN A 41 0.13 16.00 13.22
N GLY A 42 -0.50 15.68 14.36
CA GLY A 42 -1.95 15.56 14.45
C GLY A 42 -2.51 14.24 13.93
N PHE A 43 -1.74 13.15 14.04
CA PHE A 43 -2.22 11.80 13.80
C PHE A 43 -2.36 11.02 15.11
N TRP A 44 -3.32 10.10 15.18
CA TRP A 44 -3.49 9.16 16.28
C TRP A 44 -3.47 7.73 15.74
N CYS A 45 -3.05 6.77 16.56
CA CYS A 45 -2.96 5.36 16.16
C CYS A 45 -4.11 4.55 16.75
N TYR A 46 -4.69 3.66 15.95
CA TYR A 46 -5.86 2.88 16.37
C TYR A 46 -5.52 1.87 17.46
N GLN A 47 -4.28 1.41 17.49
CA GLN A 47 -3.82 0.37 18.40
C GLN A 47 -3.41 0.91 19.78
N GLY A 48 -3.24 2.22 19.93
CA GLY A 48 -2.87 2.83 21.21
C GLY A 48 -2.11 4.15 21.07
N ASP A 49 -1.94 4.83 22.19
CA ASP A 49 -1.30 6.16 22.26
C ASP A 49 0.18 6.07 22.68
N ALA A 50 0.62 4.91 23.15
CA ALA A 50 1.98 4.68 23.61
C ALA A 50 2.75 3.66 22.75
N ILE A 51 4.04 3.91 22.55
CA ILE A 51 4.96 2.99 21.84
C ILE A 51 4.96 1.58 22.43
N GLY A 52 4.78 1.45 23.75
CA GLY A 52 4.73 0.16 24.43
C GLY A 52 3.56 -0.72 23.98
N GLU A 53 2.44 -0.10 23.59
CA GLU A 53 1.21 -0.75 23.13
C GLU A 53 1.28 -1.07 21.64
N VAL A 54 1.84 -0.15 20.84
CA VAL A 54 1.79 -0.21 19.38
C VAL A 54 2.96 -1.00 18.77
N TYR A 55 4.18 -0.87 19.31
CA TYR A 55 5.35 -1.57 18.73
C TYR A 55 5.25 -3.11 18.70
N PRO A 56 4.57 -3.80 19.64
CA PRO A 56 4.33 -5.24 19.53
C PRO A 56 3.68 -5.66 18.20
N TYR A 57 2.70 -4.91 17.70
CA TYR A 57 2.07 -5.17 16.40
C TYR A 57 3.09 -5.09 15.26
N ILE A 58 3.88 -4.00 15.23
CA ILE A 58 4.93 -3.81 14.22
C ILE A 58 5.98 -4.92 14.27
N LYS A 59 6.42 -5.28 15.48
CA LYS A 59 7.40 -6.37 15.68
C LYS A 59 6.88 -7.70 15.15
N ASN A 60 5.58 -7.95 15.29
CA ASN A 60 4.91 -9.16 14.85
C ASN A 60 4.51 -9.12 13.36
N MET A 61 4.85 -8.06 12.63
CA MET A 61 4.47 -7.85 11.23
C MET A 61 2.95 -7.70 11.01
N ASP A 62 2.24 -7.24 12.04
CA ASP A 62 0.82 -6.90 11.99
C ASP A 62 0.64 -5.45 11.51
N SER A 63 -0.36 -5.22 10.66
CA SER A 63 -0.72 -3.87 10.23
C SER A 63 -1.23 -3.04 11.41
N ILE A 64 -0.88 -1.75 11.42
CA ILE A 64 -1.47 -0.76 12.33
C ILE A 64 -2.12 0.35 11.50
N ARG A 65 -2.95 1.16 12.13
CA ARG A 65 -3.65 2.26 11.44
C ARG A 65 -3.39 3.59 12.13
N PHE A 66 -3.16 4.62 11.32
CA PHE A 66 -3.08 6.00 11.78
C PHE A 66 -4.16 6.84 11.10
N ALA A 67 -4.85 7.70 11.83
CA ALA A 67 -5.77 8.67 11.24
C ALA A 67 -5.47 10.06 11.77
N LYS A 68 -5.97 11.10 11.10
CA LYS A 68 -5.85 12.47 11.62
C LYS A 68 -6.72 12.63 12.86
N THR A 69 -6.31 13.48 13.79
CA THR A 69 -7.10 13.77 14.99
C THR A 69 -8.51 14.25 14.61
N ASN A 70 -9.52 13.67 15.25
CA ASN A 70 -10.95 13.89 14.95
C ASN A 70 -11.44 13.39 13.58
N GLU A 71 -10.61 12.63 12.84
CA GLU A 71 -10.99 11.96 11.61
C GLU A 71 -10.76 10.44 11.76
N MET A 72 -11.78 9.64 11.45
CA MET A 72 -11.64 8.17 11.39
C MET A 72 -11.26 7.72 9.97
N PHE A 73 -11.74 8.42 8.95
CA PHE A 73 -11.47 8.07 7.55
C PHE A 73 -11.22 9.33 6.72
N PRO A 74 -10.31 9.27 5.72
CA PRO A 74 -9.45 8.14 5.42
C PRO A 74 -8.31 7.97 6.45
N ASN A 75 -7.96 6.73 6.78
CA ASN A 75 -6.79 6.40 7.61
C ASN A 75 -5.63 5.87 6.76
N ILE A 76 -4.43 5.81 7.34
CA ILE A 76 -3.26 5.16 6.76
C ILE A 76 -3.22 3.75 7.34
N GLU A 77 -3.34 2.74 6.48
CA GLU A 77 -2.97 1.38 6.88
C GLU A 77 -1.46 1.22 6.70
N PHE A 78 -0.75 1.19 7.83
CA PHE A 78 0.68 0.96 7.89
C PHE A 78 0.94 -0.54 7.87
N ILE A 79 1.46 -1.04 6.75
CA ILE A 79 1.68 -2.46 6.51
C ILE A 79 3.18 -2.76 6.63
N PRO A 80 3.64 -3.36 7.74
CA PRO A 80 5.02 -3.79 7.85
C PRO A 80 5.28 -4.95 6.86
N ILE A 81 6.42 -4.88 6.18
CA ILE A 81 6.86 -5.89 5.21
C ILE A 81 8.29 -6.35 5.45
N ASN A 82 8.57 -7.59 5.07
CA ASN A 82 9.89 -8.18 5.03
C ASN A 82 9.98 -9.12 3.82
N LYS A 83 11.12 -9.78 3.63
CA LYS A 83 11.36 -10.68 2.49
C LYS A 83 10.47 -11.93 2.47
N LEU A 84 9.74 -12.24 3.55
CA LEU A 84 8.84 -13.40 3.60
C LEU A 84 7.54 -13.15 2.82
N ARG A 85 7.05 -11.91 2.78
CA ARG A 85 5.88 -11.52 1.97
C ARG A 85 6.33 -11.11 0.56
N LYS A 86 6.59 -12.10 -0.30
CA LYS A 86 7.27 -11.91 -1.59
C LYS A 86 6.61 -10.86 -2.50
N ALA A 87 5.28 -10.87 -2.68
CA ALA A 87 4.64 -9.92 -3.58
C ALA A 87 4.71 -8.50 -3.00
N LYS A 88 4.35 -8.32 -1.72
CA LYS A 88 4.47 -7.00 -1.07
C LYS A 88 5.91 -6.48 -1.04
N TYR A 89 6.89 -7.36 -0.85
CA TYR A 89 8.29 -6.99 -0.92
C TYR A 89 8.70 -6.59 -2.35
N PHE A 90 8.16 -7.25 -3.37
CA PHE A 90 8.36 -6.86 -4.76
C PHE A 90 7.78 -5.47 -5.06
N GLU A 91 6.53 -5.19 -4.66
CA GLU A 91 5.89 -3.87 -4.77
C GLU A 91 6.76 -2.76 -4.18
N PHE A 92 7.33 -3.01 -2.99
CA PHE A 92 8.18 -2.03 -2.30
C PHE A 92 9.55 -1.83 -2.95
N THR A 93 10.14 -2.89 -3.50
CA THR A 93 11.50 -2.85 -4.07
C THR A 93 11.55 -2.44 -5.54
N HIS A 94 10.42 -2.47 -6.25
CA HIS A 94 10.31 -2.05 -7.65
C HIS A 94 9.35 -0.86 -7.82
N PRO A 95 9.49 0.21 -7.03
CA PRO A 95 8.54 1.31 -7.09
C PRO A 95 8.71 2.11 -8.39
N GLN A 96 7.61 2.72 -8.83
CA GLN A 96 7.59 3.78 -9.83
C GLN A 96 7.08 5.07 -9.18
N ASN A 97 7.53 6.21 -9.69
CA ASN A 97 7.07 7.50 -9.19
C ASN A 97 5.72 7.86 -9.82
N ALA A 98 4.76 8.22 -8.99
CA ALA A 98 3.51 8.83 -9.38
C ALA A 98 3.49 10.27 -8.88
N LYS A 99 2.96 11.18 -9.70
CA LYS A 99 2.82 12.60 -9.35
C LYS A 99 1.39 13.05 -9.57
N VAL A 100 0.76 13.57 -8.52
CA VAL A 100 -0.56 14.19 -8.56
C VAL A 100 -0.40 15.63 -8.10
N LYS A 101 -0.59 16.57 -9.03
CA LYS A 101 -0.24 18.00 -8.83
C LYS A 101 1.20 18.13 -8.34
N ASP A 102 1.40 18.66 -7.13
CA ASP A 102 2.73 18.89 -6.54
C ASP A 102 3.14 17.77 -5.56
N PHE A 103 2.33 16.72 -5.43
CA PHE A 103 2.61 15.60 -4.55
C PHE A 103 3.19 14.41 -5.34
N GLU A 104 4.40 14.00 -4.99
CA GLU A 104 5.08 12.83 -5.55
C GLU A 104 5.11 11.69 -4.53
N PHE A 105 4.80 10.48 -4.98
CA PHE A 105 4.81 9.28 -4.15
C PHE A 105 5.16 8.05 -4.98
N LYS A 106 5.51 6.97 -4.29
CA LYS A 106 5.86 5.69 -4.92
C LYS A 106 4.67 4.75 -4.98
N ILE A 107 4.47 4.14 -6.13
CA ILE A 107 3.48 3.09 -6.39
C ILE A 107 4.15 1.83 -6.98
N PRO A 108 3.51 0.66 -6.91
CA PRO A 108 4.02 -0.54 -7.58
C PRO A 108 4.04 -0.36 -9.10
N PRO A 109 4.73 -1.26 -9.84
CA PRO A 109 4.56 -1.33 -11.28
C PRO A 109 3.08 -1.54 -11.63
N ILE A 110 2.58 -0.79 -12.61
CA ILE A 110 1.15 -0.80 -12.97
C ILE A 110 0.69 -2.20 -13.39
N GLU A 111 1.48 -2.92 -14.18
CA GLU A 111 1.17 -4.29 -14.57
C GLU A 111 1.09 -5.24 -13.35
N PHE A 112 1.91 -5.00 -12.32
CA PHE A 112 1.89 -5.78 -11.09
C PHE A 112 0.63 -5.49 -10.28
N GLU A 113 0.30 -4.21 -10.08
CA GLU A 113 -0.91 -3.77 -9.37
C GLU A 113 -2.17 -4.36 -10.01
N ILE A 114 -2.26 -4.32 -11.35
CA ILE A 114 -3.37 -4.93 -12.10
C ILE A 114 -3.47 -6.43 -11.81
N LEU A 115 -2.36 -7.18 -11.94
CA LEU A 115 -2.36 -8.62 -11.71
C LEU A 115 -2.67 -8.98 -10.26
N TYR A 116 -2.19 -8.19 -9.30
CA TYR A 116 -2.43 -8.43 -7.88
C TYR A 116 -3.93 -8.34 -7.56
N LYS A 117 -4.62 -7.34 -8.11
CA LYS A 117 -6.07 -7.21 -8.02
C LYS A 117 -6.82 -8.37 -8.68
N GLU A 118 -6.38 -8.80 -9.86
CA GLU A 118 -7.03 -9.86 -10.64
C GLU A 118 -6.83 -11.28 -10.06
N ILE A 119 -5.65 -11.55 -9.50
CA ILE A 119 -5.24 -12.91 -9.11
C ILE A 119 -5.37 -13.13 -7.59
N ILE A 120 -5.01 -12.13 -6.79
CA ILE A 120 -4.96 -12.26 -5.32
C ILE A 120 -6.24 -11.71 -4.70
N LEU A 121 -6.58 -10.44 -4.93
CA LEU A 121 -7.69 -9.79 -4.22
C LEU A 121 -9.07 -10.23 -4.74
N LYS A 122 -9.28 -10.21 -6.06
CA LYS A 122 -10.49 -10.72 -6.75
C LYS A 122 -11.84 -10.13 -6.32
N GLY A 123 -11.88 -9.16 -5.42
CA GLY A 123 -13.11 -8.49 -5.02
C GLY A 123 -13.68 -7.69 -6.18
N LYS A 124 -15.00 -7.45 -6.18
CA LYS A 124 -15.67 -6.66 -7.22
C LYS A 124 -14.97 -5.31 -7.45
N LYS A 125 -14.70 -4.58 -6.37
CA LYS A 125 -13.98 -3.29 -6.43
C LYS A 125 -12.57 -3.45 -7.01
N ASP A 126 -11.87 -4.54 -6.70
CA ASP A 126 -10.50 -4.78 -7.14
C ASP A 126 -10.46 -5.11 -8.64
N ILE A 127 -11.42 -5.88 -9.14
CA ILE A 127 -11.55 -6.17 -10.58
C ILE A 127 -11.89 -4.90 -11.35
N GLU A 128 -12.79 -4.06 -10.84
CA GLU A 128 -13.11 -2.80 -11.49
C GLU A 128 -11.92 -1.81 -11.47
N ASP A 129 -11.15 -1.78 -10.38
CA ASP A 129 -9.92 -1.01 -10.26
C ASP A 129 -8.85 -1.51 -11.25
N ALA A 130 -8.71 -2.82 -11.42
CA ALA A 130 -7.83 -3.42 -12.43
C ALA A 130 -8.24 -3.04 -13.87
N GLN A 131 -9.54 -3.09 -14.17
CA GLN A 131 -10.08 -2.67 -15.48
C GLN A 131 -9.78 -1.20 -15.76
N HIS A 132 -10.00 -0.33 -14.77
CA HIS A 132 -9.66 1.09 -14.87
C HIS A 132 -8.18 1.29 -15.20
N LEU A 133 -7.27 0.65 -14.45
CA LEU A 133 -5.84 0.77 -14.69
C LEU A 133 -5.44 0.23 -16.08
N ARG A 134 -6.06 -0.87 -16.54
CA ARG A 134 -5.84 -1.40 -17.89
C ARG A 134 -6.22 -0.41 -18.97
N THR A 135 -7.37 0.24 -18.84
CA THR A 135 -7.86 1.22 -19.82
C THR A 135 -7.05 2.52 -19.75
N PHE A 136 -6.80 3.04 -18.55
CA PHE A 136 -6.12 4.33 -18.37
C PHE A 136 -4.67 4.29 -18.84
N PHE A 137 -3.96 3.17 -18.63
CA PHE A 137 -2.56 3.00 -19.01
C PHE A 137 -2.36 2.19 -20.29
N SER A 138 -3.39 1.97 -21.12
CA SER A 138 -3.35 1.04 -22.26
C SER A 138 -2.09 1.17 -23.13
N ASP A 139 -1.64 2.40 -23.34
CA ASP A 139 -0.51 2.73 -24.23
C ASP A 139 0.87 2.53 -23.56
N MET A 140 0.90 2.40 -22.23
CA MET A 140 2.12 2.23 -21.44
C MET A 140 2.35 0.78 -20.98
N LEU A 141 1.31 -0.04 -20.98
CA LEU A 141 1.34 -1.42 -20.49
C LEU A 141 2.17 -2.31 -21.41
N LYS A 142 3.06 -3.11 -20.81
CA LYS A 142 3.89 -4.07 -21.56
C LYS A 142 3.48 -5.51 -21.28
N LYS A 143 3.16 -6.26 -22.35
CA LYS A 143 2.76 -7.68 -22.25
C LYS A 143 3.82 -8.55 -21.59
N GLU A 144 5.10 -8.21 -21.80
CA GLU A 144 6.24 -8.91 -21.23
C GLU A 144 6.27 -8.77 -19.71
N ARG A 145 5.96 -7.59 -19.18
CA ARG A 145 5.89 -7.32 -17.74
C ARG A 145 4.76 -8.10 -17.08
N PHE A 146 3.60 -8.22 -17.72
CA PHE A 146 2.53 -9.09 -17.21
C PHE A 146 3.00 -10.54 -17.03
N LYS A 147 3.69 -11.11 -18.03
CA LYS A 147 4.21 -12.49 -17.95
C LYS A 147 5.26 -12.66 -16.85
N GLU A 148 6.11 -11.64 -16.64
CA GLU A 148 7.13 -11.65 -15.60
C GLU A 148 6.49 -11.61 -14.21
N TYR A 149 5.62 -10.62 -13.98
CA TYR A 149 5.02 -10.35 -12.67
C TYR A 149 4.00 -11.42 -12.27
N GLU A 150 3.31 -12.04 -13.22
CA GLU A 150 2.40 -13.16 -12.94
C GLU A 150 3.13 -14.33 -12.25
N LYS A 151 4.38 -14.61 -12.64
CA LYS A 151 5.18 -15.67 -12.00
C LYS A 151 5.43 -15.35 -10.53
N ILE A 152 5.77 -14.10 -10.23
CA ILE A 152 6.04 -13.62 -8.87
C ILE A 152 4.78 -13.68 -8.01
N ILE A 153 3.65 -13.20 -8.53
CA ILE A 153 2.37 -13.19 -7.82
C ILE A 153 1.87 -14.61 -7.54
N ARG A 154 2.04 -15.54 -8.49
CA ARG A 154 1.64 -16.94 -8.29
C ARG A 154 2.47 -17.68 -7.26
N GLU A 155 3.67 -17.21 -6.91
CA GLU A 155 4.42 -17.76 -5.79
C GLU A 155 3.77 -17.46 -4.44
N GLU A 156 2.92 -16.42 -4.35
CA GLU A 156 2.19 -16.07 -3.12
C GLU A 156 0.97 -16.97 -2.86
N LEU A 157 0.53 -17.73 -3.86
CA LEU A 157 -0.57 -18.70 -3.76
C LEU A 157 -0.12 -20.09 -3.30
N LYS A 158 1.19 -20.31 -3.16
CA LYS A 158 1.80 -21.59 -2.77
C LYS A 158 2.15 -21.57 -1.29
#